data_AF-A0ABC8UVV5-F1
#
_entry.id   AF-A0ABC8UVV5-F1
#
_cell.length_a   1.000
_cell.length_b   1.000
_cell.length_c   1.000
_cell.angle_alpha   90.00
_cell.angle_beta   90.00
_cell.angle_gamma   90.00
#
_symmetry.space_group_name_H-M   'P 1'
#
loop_
_entity.id
_entity.type
_entity.pdbx_description
1 polymer ?
#
loop_
_entity_poly.entity_id
_entity_poly.type
_entity_poly.pdbx_seq_one_letter_code
_entity_poly.pdbx_strand_id
1 'polypeptide(L)'
;MNYRAWNHRCWLVSYMSLDQVLHEFKKSQDWAGLHVADNSCFHYRTRLMLRMLEDSCHRQDSIACFSYCAELYEVWKEELNWNEMLIKRYIGREALWLHRRFLSICWINHFARTSTGDVSCHIDHKIGRHCDFDMFMNNELQLFRSCTTIVDDDFEDYQAQATYSAIYILWLTKQISPRFGFELQKKLRAGELEILLSKVSEKTSVWDFLGVECGSK
;
A
#
# COMPACT_ATOMS: atom_id res chain seq x y z
N MET A 1 -23.43 4.36 0.21
CA MET A 1 -22.24 4.99 -0.41
C MET A 1 -22.71 5.93 -1.53
N ASN A 2 -22.32 7.21 -1.52
CA ASN A 2 -22.71 8.16 -2.57
C ASN A 2 -21.56 8.35 -3.57
N TYR A 3 -21.55 7.51 -4.61
CA TYR A 3 -20.51 7.51 -5.64
C TYR A 3 -20.35 8.88 -6.33
N ARG A 4 -21.45 9.58 -6.62
CA ARG A 4 -21.41 10.89 -7.28
C ARG A 4 -20.70 11.95 -6.43
N ALA A 5 -20.99 11.97 -5.12
CA ALA A 5 -20.33 12.89 -4.20
C ALA A 5 -18.83 12.61 -4.10
N TRP A 6 -18.43 11.34 -3.96
CA TRP A 6 -17.02 10.95 -3.91
C TRP A 6 -16.28 11.26 -5.22
N ASN A 7 -16.89 10.99 -6.37
CA ASN A 7 -16.30 11.30 -7.66
C ASN A 7 -16.11 12.82 -7.84
N HIS A 8 -17.09 13.64 -7.45
CA HIS A 8 -16.94 15.09 -7.45
C HIS A 8 -15.83 15.57 -6.52
N ARG A 9 -15.68 14.96 -5.33
CA ARG A 9 -14.56 15.26 -4.44
C ARG A 9 -13.22 14.90 -5.06
N CYS A 10 -13.09 13.74 -5.72
CA CYS A 10 -11.87 13.37 -6.45
C CYS A 10 -11.53 14.38 -7.56
N TRP A 11 -12.53 14.85 -8.31
CA TRP A 11 -12.34 15.88 -9.33
C TRP A 11 -11.79 17.19 -8.74
N LEU A 12 -12.31 17.62 -7.58
CA LEU A 12 -11.83 18.83 -6.90
C LEU A 12 -10.36 18.75 -6.44
N VAL A 13 -9.83 17.55 -6.15
CA VAL A 13 -8.43 17.39 -5.69
C VAL A 13 -7.44 17.97 -6.70
N SER A 14 -7.73 17.90 -8.00
CA SER A 14 -6.87 18.47 -9.05
C SER A 14 -6.74 20.00 -8.98
N TYR A 15 -7.64 20.68 -8.26
CA TYR A 15 -7.65 22.13 -8.06
C TYR A 15 -7.21 22.55 -6.66
N MET A 16 -6.92 21.59 -5.77
CA MET A 16 -6.51 21.87 -4.40
C MET A 16 -5.01 22.20 -4.34
N SER A 17 -4.68 23.15 -3.48
CA SER A 17 -3.30 23.35 -3.02
C SER A 17 -2.86 22.17 -2.14
N LEU A 18 -1.55 21.96 -2.04
CA LEU A 18 -0.99 20.90 -1.21
C LEU A 18 -1.47 20.94 0.25
N ASP A 19 -1.55 22.14 0.85
CA ASP A 19 -2.02 22.31 2.23
C ASP A 19 -3.48 21.86 2.39
N GLN A 20 -4.32 22.14 1.40
CA GLN A 20 -5.71 21.67 1.37
C GLN A 20 -5.78 20.14 1.21
N VAL A 21 -4.92 19.56 0.37
CA VAL A 21 -4.83 18.10 0.17
C VAL A 21 -4.41 17.41 1.47
N LEU A 22 -3.39 17.92 2.17
CA LEU A 22 -2.93 17.42 3.46
C LEU A 22 -4.02 17.55 4.54
N HIS A 23 -4.70 18.70 4.59
CA HIS A 23 -5.80 18.92 5.51
C HIS A 23 -6.96 17.92 5.28
N GLU A 24 -7.41 17.77 4.04
CA GLU A 24 -8.48 16.82 3.69
C GLU A 24 -8.06 15.36 3.92
N PHE A 25 -6.78 15.02 3.69
CA PHE A 25 -6.25 13.69 3.97
C PHE A 25 -6.30 13.35 5.46
N LYS A 26 -5.82 14.26 6.32
CA LYS A 26 -5.89 14.09 7.78
C LYS A 26 -7.35 14.01 8.25
N LYS A 27 -8.20 14.93 7.78
CA LYS A 27 -9.63 14.98 8.15
C LYS A 27 -10.41 13.74 7.72
N SER A 28 -10.07 13.14 6.58
CA SER A 28 -10.76 11.93 6.10
C SER A 28 -10.37 10.65 6.85
N GLN A 29 -9.35 10.68 7.71
CA GLN A 29 -8.86 9.51 8.44
C GLN A 29 -9.91 8.96 9.41
N ASP A 30 -10.56 9.83 10.20
CA ASP A 30 -11.61 9.41 11.14
C ASP A 30 -12.79 8.76 10.41
N TRP A 31 -13.24 9.38 9.32
CA TRP A 31 -14.34 8.84 8.52
C TRP A 31 -14.00 7.46 7.95
N ALA A 32 -12.81 7.31 7.37
CA ALA A 32 -12.36 6.05 6.81
C ALA A 32 -12.16 4.96 7.87
N GLY A 33 -11.70 5.32 9.06
CA GLY A 33 -11.52 4.39 10.19
C GLY A 33 -12.84 3.88 10.78
N LEU A 34 -13.92 4.67 10.69
CA LEU A 34 -15.27 4.25 11.07
C LEU A 34 -15.98 3.50 9.94
N HIS A 35 -15.73 3.88 8.68
CA HIS A 35 -16.42 3.35 7.50
C HIS A 35 -15.48 2.51 6.63
N VAL A 36 -14.85 1.50 7.22
CA VAL A 36 -13.84 0.66 6.53
C VAL A 36 -14.37 -0.11 5.31
N ALA A 37 -15.70 -0.28 5.20
CA ALA A 37 -16.34 -0.88 4.03
C ALA A 37 -16.63 0.15 2.91
N ASP A 38 -16.39 1.45 3.13
CA ASP A 38 -16.55 2.48 2.11
C ASP A 38 -15.34 2.54 1.18
N ASN A 39 -15.33 1.67 0.16
CA ASN A 39 -14.35 1.67 -0.93
C ASN A 39 -14.15 3.05 -1.58
N SER A 40 -15.20 3.86 -1.71
CA SER A 40 -15.09 5.19 -2.31
C SER A 40 -14.29 6.15 -1.43
N CYS A 41 -14.37 5.98 -0.10
CA CYS A 41 -13.54 6.74 0.83
C CYS A 41 -12.05 6.40 0.66
N PHE A 42 -11.69 5.12 0.55
CA PHE A 42 -10.29 4.73 0.30
C PHE A 42 -9.81 5.19 -1.08
N HIS A 43 -10.67 5.13 -2.10
CA HIS A 43 -10.34 5.70 -3.41
C HIS A 43 -10.05 7.20 -3.35
N TYR A 44 -10.85 7.96 -2.59
CA TYR A 44 -10.59 9.39 -2.37
C TYR A 44 -9.27 9.63 -1.63
N ARG A 45 -8.96 8.84 -0.59
CA ARG A 45 -7.66 8.89 0.10
C ARG A 45 -6.50 8.62 -0.85
N THR A 46 -6.60 7.59 -1.69
CA THR A 46 -5.64 7.32 -2.76
C THR A 46 -5.44 8.52 -3.68
N ARG A 47 -6.52 9.19 -4.11
CA ARG A 47 -6.40 10.39 -4.97
C ARG A 47 -5.67 11.53 -4.28
N LEU A 48 -5.94 11.77 -2.99
CA LEU A 48 -5.23 12.77 -2.19
C LEU A 48 -3.74 12.45 -2.10
N MET A 49 -3.39 11.20 -1.79
CA MET A 49 -1.99 10.77 -1.67
C MET A 49 -1.24 10.84 -3.01
N LEU A 50 -1.88 10.46 -4.12
CA LEU A 50 -1.30 10.62 -5.46
C LEU A 50 -1.04 12.09 -5.80
N ARG A 51 -1.97 12.98 -5.45
CA ARG A 51 -1.80 14.42 -5.65
C ARG A 51 -0.58 14.97 -4.89
N MET A 52 -0.34 14.50 -3.67
CA MET A 52 0.85 14.86 -2.91
C MET A 52 2.16 14.42 -3.59
N LEU A 53 2.17 13.22 -4.20
CA LEU A 53 3.31 12.73 -4.98
C LEU A 53 3.52 13.53 -6.27
N GLU A 54 2.45 13.87 -6.99
CA GLU A 54 2.52 14.72 -8.20
C GLU A 54 3.20 16.07 -7.91
N ASP A 55 2.86 16.72 -6.79
CA ASP A 55 3.48 18.00 -6.39
C ASP A 55 4.97 17.88 -6.03
N SER A 56 5.44 16.70 -5.59
CA SER A 56 6.86 16.47 -5.28
C SER A 56 7.76 16.51 -6.52
N CYS A 57 7.22 16.09 -7.67
CA CYS A 57 7.95 16.04 -8.94
C CYS A 57 8.17 17.43 -9.57
N HIS A 58 7.41 18.44 -9.16
CA HIS A 58 7.41 19.78 -9.77
C HIS A 58 8.24 20.83 -9.02
N ARG A 59 8.73 20.52 -7.81
CA ARG A 59 9.53 21.47 -7.01
C ARG A 59 11.02 21.37 -7.34
N GLN A 60 11.54 22.38 -8.05
CA GLN A 60 12.93 22.45 -8.52
C GLN A 60 13.93 22.88 -7.42
N ASP A 61 13.47 23.38 -6.26
CA ASP A 61 14.33 23.85 -5.17
C ASP A 61 14.83 22.70 -4.28
N SER A 62 16.15 22.44 -4.29
CA SER A 62 16.76 21.22 -3.74
C SER A 62 16.57 21.00 -2.22
N ILE A 63 16.66 22.05 -1.40
CA ILE A 63 16.56 21.93 0.08
C ILE A 63 15.10 21.77 0.51
N ALA A 64 14.20 22.58 -0.05
CA ALA A 64 12.77 22.48 0.23
C ALA A 64 12.17 21.16 -0.29
N CYS A 65 12.67 20.66 -1.42
CA CYS A 65 12.30 19.37 -1.98
C CYS A 65 12.72 18.21 -1.07
N PHE A 66 13.92 18.25 -0.48
CA PHE A 66 14.37 17.21 0.46
C PHE A 66 13.51 17.15 1.72
N SER A 67 13.22 18.30 2.33
CA SER A 67 12.34 18.37 3.52
C SER A 67 10.93 17.86 3.21
N TYR A 68 10.39 18.20 2.04
CA TYR A 68 9.07 17.74 1.62
C TYR A 68 9.04 16.24 1.30
N CYS A 69 10.09 15.68 0.68
CA CYS A 69 10.21 14.25 0.45
C CYS A 69 10.26 13.44 1.76
N ALA A 70 10.93 13.97 2.79
CA ALA A 70 10.95 13.36 4.12
C ALA A 70 9.56 13.37 4.78
N GLU A 71 8.82 14.49 4.66
CA GLU A 71 7.44 14.58 5.15
C GLU A 71 6.52 13.59 4.44
N LEU A 72 6.63 13.47 3.10
CA LEU A 72 5.86 12.48 2.33
C LEU A 72 6.17 11.04 2.71
N TYR A 73 7.44 10.73 2.96
CA TYR A 73 7.86 9.42 3.43
C TYR A 73 7.18 9.07 4.77
N GLU A 74 7.19 9.99 5.73
CA GLU A 74 6.54 9.77 7.03
C GLU A 74 5.01 9.66 6.89
N VAL A 75 4.36 10.49 6.07
CA VAL A 75 2.92 10.37 5.78
C VAL A 75 2.57 8.98 5.21
N TRP A 76 3.39 8.46 4.30
CA TRP A 76 3.14 7.13 3.70
C TRP A 76 3.34 6.00 4.71
N LYS A 77 4.37 6.12 5.55
CA LYS A 77 4.68 5.17 6.62
C LYS A 77 3.59 5.15 7.69
N GLU A 78 3.09 6.33 8.08
CA GLU A 78 1.94 6.46 8.98
C GLU A 78 0.69 5.82 8.40
N GLU A 79 0.40 6.05 7.12
CA GLU A 79 -0.75 5.44 6.45
C GLU A 79 -0.63 3.91 6.34
N LEU A 80 0.58 3.38 6.07
CA LEU A 80 0.86 1.94 6.12
C LEU A 80 0.60 1.37 7.51
N ASN A 81 1.11 2.01 8.57
CA ASN A 81 0.90 1.56 9.95
C ASN A 81 -0.60 1.63 10.34
N TRP A 82 -1.29 2.69 9.94
CA TRP A 82 -2.71 2.86 10.21
C TRP A 82 -3.56 1.84 9.45
N ASN A 83 -3.25 1.58 8.18
CA ASN A 83 -3.91 0.53 7.41
C ASN A 83 -3.69 -0.87 8.01
N GLU A 84 -2.48 -1.17 8.52
CA GLU A 84 -2.21 -2.42 9.24
C GLU A 84 -3.09 -2.56 10.50
N MET A 85 -3.19 -1.48 11.28
CA MET A 85 -4.08 -1.43 12.46
C MET A 85 -5.53 -1.70 12.08
N LEU A 86 -6.02 -1.14 10.97
CA LEU A 86 -7.37 -1.41 10.49
C LEU A 86 -7.55 -2.85 10.03
N ILE A 87 -6.58 -3.42 9.30
CA ILE A 87 -6.61 -4.81 8.81
C ILE A 87 -6.72 -5.79 9.98
N LYS A 88 -5.98 -5.53 11.07
CA LYS A 88 -6.02 -6.34 12.29
C LYS A 88 -7.32 -6.16 13.08
N ARG A 89 -7.89 -4.95 13.09
CA ARG A 89 -9.11 -4.62 13.83
C ARG A 89 -10.38 -5.08 13.12
N TYR A 90 -10.43 -4.95 11.80
CA TYR A 90 -11.61 -5.21 10.98
C TYR A 90 -11.31 -6.35 10.00
N ILE A 91 -11.39 -7.56 10.54
CA ILE A 91 -11.07 -8.81 9.87
C ILE A 91 -11.99 -9.02 8.65
N GLY A 92 -11.44 -9.55 7.55
CA GLY A 92 -12.21 -9.94 6.38
C GLY A 92 -12.64 -8.80 5.46
N ARG A 93 -12.12 -7.58 5.66
CA ARG A 93 -12.48 -6.41 4.84
C ARG A 93 -11.53 -6.23 3.65
N GLU A 94 -12.01 -6.63 2.48
CA GLU A 94 -11.28 -6.54 1.20
C GLU A 94 -10.77 -5.13 0.86
N ALA A 95 -11.58 -4.10 1.16
CA ALA A 95 -11.25 -2.69 0.95
C ALA A 95 -9.87 -2.31 1.52
N LEU A 96 -9.56 -2.81 2.71
CA LEU A 96 -8.32 -2.51 3.42
C LEU A 96 -7.11 -3.15 2.73
N TRP A 97 -7.28 -4.35 2.18
CA TRP A 97 -6.24 -5.06 1.43
C TRP A 97 -6.01 -4.42 0.05
N LEU A 98 -7.06 -3.91 -0.61
CA LEU A 98 -6.92 -3.13 -1.84
C LEU A 98 -6.17 -1.82 -1.60
N HIS A 99 -6.49 -1.11 -0.52
CA HIS A 99 -5.74 0.08 -0.11
C HIS A 99 -4.28 -0.27 0.22
N ARG A 100 -4.05 -1.39 0.93
CA ARG A 100 -2.69 -1.87 1.22
C ARG A 100 -1.89 -2.12 -0.05
N ARG A 101 -2.49 -2.73 -1.09
CA ARG A 101 -1.83 -2.90 -2.40
C ARG A 101 -1.40 -1.57 -3.00
N PHE A 102 -2.27 -0.57 -3.00
CA PHE A 102 -1.93 0.78 -3.45
C PHE A 102 -0.75 1.38 -2.67
N LEU A 103 -0.81 1.33 -1.33
CA LEU A 103 0.27 1.86 -0.50
C LEU A 103 1.60 1.15 -0.77
N SER A 104 1.58 -0.16 -0.89
CA SER A 104 2.77 -0.99 -1.12
C SER A 104 3.41 -0.76 -2.48
N ILE A 105 2.63 -0.66 -3.56
CA ILE A 105 3.20 -0.40 -4.89
C ILE A 105 3.84 0.99 -4.96
N CYS A 106 3.17 2.00 -4.38
CA CYS A 106 3.73 3.35 -4.30
C CYS A 106 4.98 3.37 -3.42
N TRP A 107 4.99 2.66 -2.30
CA TRP A 107 6.16 2.55 -1.44
C TRP A 107 7.36 1.96 -2.18
N ILE A 108 7.14 0.84 -2.87
CA ILE A 108 8.17 0.18 -3.68
C ILE A 108 8.70 1.11 -4.78
N ASN A 109 7.81 1.83 -5.47
CA ASN A 109 8.18 2.66 -6.60
C ASN A 109 8.90 3.95 -6.20
N HIS A 110 8.47 4.61 -5.13
CA HIS A 110 8.93 5.95 -4.79
C HIS A 110 9.97 5.98 -3.66
N PHE A 111 9.92 5.02 -2.73
CA PHE A 111 10.78 5.04 -1.55
C PHE A 111 11.83 3.92 -1.55
N ALA A 112 11.51 2.74 -2.08
CA ALA A 112 12.43 1.60 -2.10
C ALA A 112 13.36 1.53 -3.34
N ARG A 113 12.94 2.05 -4.49
CA ARG A 113 13.62 1.84 -5.80
C ARG A 113 14.75 2.81 -6.17
N THR A 114 15.14 3.74 -5.30
CA THR A 114 16.18 4.73 -5.62
C THR A 114 17.60 4.17 -5.45
N SER A 115 17.99 3.24 -6.33
CA SER A 115 19.39 2.77 -6.44
C SER A 115 19.91 2.66 -7.88
N THR A 116 19.23 3.20 -8.88
CA THR A 116 19.73 3.16 -10.27
C THR A 116 19.38 4.47 -10.99
N GLY A 117 20.32 5.43 -11.03
CA GLY A 117 20.07 6.66 -11.77
C GLY A 117 21.08 7.77 -11.56
N ASP A 118 21.06 8.43 -10.40
CA ASP A 118 21.80 9.69 -10.25
C ASP A 118 23.11 9.55 -9.47
N VAL A 119 24.19 9.85 -10.19
CA VAL A 119 25.50 10.19 -9.65
C VAL A 119 25.38 11.56 -8.99
N SER A 120 25.08 11.60 -7.69
CA SER A 120 25.62 12.56 -6.73
C SER A 120 24.92 12.39 -5.38
N CYS A 121 25.71 12.51 -4.31
CA CYS A 121 25.37 12.65 -2.89
C CYS A 121 25.05 11.36 -2.06
N HIS A 122 26.09 10.98 -1.28
CA HIS A 122 26.11 10.23 -0.01
C HIS A 122 25.91 8.70 0.00
N ILE A 123 27.00 8.00 0.30
CA ILE A 123 27.12 6.55 0.52
C ILE A 123 26.29 6.10 1.75
N ASP A 124 26.10 6.97 2.76
CA ASP A 124 25.35 6.65 3.98
C ASP A 124 23.82 6.51 3.76
N HIS A 125 23.25 7.23 2.78
CA HIS A 125 21.82 7.11 2.45
C HIS A 125 21.46 5.85 1.66
N LYS A 126 22.44 5.20 1.01
CA LYS A 126 22.22 3.96 0.25
C LYS A 126 22.05 2.74 1.15
N ILE A 127 22.74 2.71 2.29
CA ILE A 127 22.61 1.64 3.29
C ILE A 127 21.27 1.77 4.03
N GLY A 128 20.85 3.00 4.36
CA GLY A 128 19.55 3.28 4.99
C GLY A 128 18.35 2.85 4.13
N ARG A 129 18.34 3.15 2.83
CA ARG A 129 17.20 2.78 1.95
C ARG A 129 17.07 1.28 1.66
N HIS A 130 18.16 0.52 1.63
CA HIS A 130 18.09 -0.94 1.54
C HIS A 130 17.50 -1.54 2.83
N CYS A 131 17.90 -1.01 3.98
CA CYS A 131 17.33 -1.40 5.27
C CYS A 131 15.82 -1.11 5.35
N ASP A 132 15.36 0.01 4.80
CA ASP A 132 13.94 0.36 4.76
C ASP A 132 13.10 -0.60 3.91
N PHE A 133 13.64 -1.05 2.77
CA PHE A 133 12.97 -2.06 1.96
C PHE A 133 12.89 -3.40 2.68
N ASP A 134 13.99 -3.85 3.28
CA ASP A 134 14.01 -5.11 4.04
C ASP A 134 13.06 -5.06 5.24
N MET A 135 13.02 -3.92 5.95
CA MET A 135 12.09 -3.68 7.05
C MET A 135 10.64 -3.73 6.56
N PHE A 136 10.32 -3.05 5.46
CA PHE A 136 9.01 -3.11 4.84
C PHE A 136 8.61 -4.57 4.52
N MET A 137 9.48 -5.32 3.84
CA MET A 137 9.20 -6.72 3.49
C MET A 137 9.00 -7.61 4.72
N ASN A 138 9.79 -7.42 5.78
CA ASN A 138 9.62 -8.16 7.02
C ASN A 138 8.28 -7.83 7.70
N ASN A 139 7.87 -6.57 7.68
CA ASN A 139 6.57 -6.14 8.22
C ASN A 139 5.41 -6.76 7.42
N GLU A 140 5.48 -6.77 6.08
CA GLU A 140 4.44 -7.39 5.25
C GLU A 140 4.31 -8.91 5.52
N LEU A 141 5.44 -9.61 5.67
CA LEU A 141 5.45 -11.02 6.04
C LEU A 141 4.86 -11.26 7.44
N GLN A 142 5.17 -10.39 8.40
CA GLN A 142 4.61 -10.48 9.74
C GLN A 142 3.10 -10.25 9.74
N LEU A 143 2.61 -9.27 8.97
CA LEU A 143 1.20 -9.02 8.79
C LEU A 143 0.50 -10.25 8.21
N PHE A 144 1.05 -10.83 7.13
CA PHE A 144 0.53 -12.06 6.54
C PHE A 144 0.43 -13.22 7.54
N ARG A 145 1.50 -13.48 8.30
CA ARG A 145 1.52 -14.52 9.35
C ARG A 145 0.45 -14.29 10.42
N SER A 146 0.28 -13.03 10.84
CA SER A 146 -0.76 -12.68 11.82
C SER A 146 -2.18 -12.89 11.28
N CYS A 147 -2.38 -12.78 9.96
CA CYS A 147 -3.68 -12.95 9.31
C CYS A 147 -4.00 -14.41 8.91
N THR A 148 -3.00 -15.29 8.91
CA THR A 148 -3.12 -16.71 8.53
C THR A 148 -3.14 -17.65 9.72
N THR A 149 -2.90 -17.14 10.94
CA THR A 149 -3.07 -17.90 12.17
C THR A 149 -4.57 -18.05 12.43
N ILE A 150 -5.19 -19.01 11.75
CA ILE A 150 -6.61 -19.33 11.88
C ILE A 150 -6.79 -20.03 13.23
N VAL A 151 -7.51 -19.37 14.15
CA VAL A 151 -8.21 -20.08 15.22
C VAL A 151 -9.26 -20.94 14.52
N ASP A 152 -9.40 -22.20 14.91
CA ASP A 152 -10.37 -23.16 14.37
C ASP A 152 -11.79 -22.65 14.62
N ASP A 153 -12.22 -21.68 13.81
CA ASP A 153 -13.36 -20.82 14.03
C ASP A 153 -14.11 -20.68 12.71
N ASP A 154 -15.39 -21.08 12.72
CA ASP A 154 -16.25 -21.24 11.53
C ASP A 154 -16.66 -19.92 10.85
N PHE A 155 -16.10 -18.78 11.27
CA PHE A 155 -16.49 -17.48 10.76
C PHE A 155 -15.84 -17.15 9.42
N GLU A 156 -16.69 -16.84 8.43
CA GLU A 156 -16.30 -16.46 7.06
C GLU A 156 -15.29 -15.30 7.01
N ASP A 157 -15.34 -14.35 7.95
CA ASP A 157 -14.45 -13.19 7.98
C ASP A 157 -12.98 -13.59 8.18
N TYR A 158 -12.66 -14.59 9.01
CA TYR A 158 -11.27 -15.07 9.21
C TYR A 158 -10.77 -15.83 7.98
N GLN A 159 -11.63 -16.61 7.35
CA GLN A 159 -11.29 -17.29 6.09
C GLN A 159 -11.04 -16.26 4.97
N ALA A 160 -11.88 -15.23 4.89
CA ALA A 160 -11.71 -14.12 3.97
C ALA A 160 -10.40 -13.38 4.24
N GLN A 161 -10.10 -13.07 5.50
CA GLN A 161 -8.85 -12.42 5.91
C GLN A 161 -7.61 -13.22 5.49
N ALA A 162 -7.57 -14.51 5.79
CA ALA A 162 -6.47 -15.39 5.41
C ALA A 162 -6.30 -15.40 3.89
N THR A 163 -7.40 -15.52 3.16
CA THR A 163 -7.42 -15.50 1.69
C THR A 163 -6.90 -14.17 1.13
N TYR A 164 -7.37 -13.03 1.64
CA TYR A 164 -6.93 -11.72 1.17
C TYR A 164 -5.45 -11.47 1.47
N SER A 165 -4.98 -11.87 2.65
CA SER A 165 -3.56 -11.77 3.02
C SER A 165 -2.68 -12.64 2.10
N ALA A 166 -3.15 -13.83 1.74
CA ALA A 166 -2.46 -14.75 0.84
C ALA A 166 -2.35 -14.18 -0.58
N ILE A 167 -3.48 -13.72 -1.13
CA ILE A 167 -3.54 -13.08 -2.45
C ILE A 167 -2.63 -11.85 -2.47
N TYR A 168 -2.64 -11.04 -1.40
CA TYR A 168 -1.80 -9.86 -1.28
C TYR A 168 -0.30 -10.18 -1.34
N ILE A 169 0.18 -11.13 -0.54
CA ILE A 169 1.60 -11.52 -0.55
C ILE A 169 1.99 -12.12 -1.90
N LEU A 170 1.15 -12.99 -2.47
CA LEU A 170 1.43 -13.53 -3.80
C LEU A 170 1.50 -12.43 -4.86
N TRP A 171 0.59 -11.46 -4.82
CA TRP A 171 0.65 -10.31 -5.71
C TRP A 171 1.93 -9.49 -5.48
N LEU A 172 2.33 -9.26 -4.22
CA LEU A 172 3.54 -8.51 -3.87
C LEU A 172 4.79 -9.18 -4.45
N THR A 173 4.89 -10.52 -4.41
CA THR A 173 6.00 -11.26 -5.04
C THR A 173 6.13 -10.98 -6.54
N LYS A 174 5.02 -10.69 -7.24
CA LYS A 174 5.00 -10.39 -8.68
C LYS A 174 5.39 -8.94 -9.00
N GLN A 175 5.18 -8.00 -8.08
CA GLN A 175 5.44 -6.58 -8.31
C GLN A 175 6.91 -6.19 -8.09
N ILE A 176 7.60 -6.94 -7.23
CA ILE A 176 9.01 -6.69 -6.92
C ILE A 176 9.87 -7.32 -8.01
N SER A 177 11.01 -6.68 -8.34
CA SER A 177 12.02 -7.22 -9.26
C SER A 177 12.30 -8.71 -8.98
N PRO A 178 12.60 -9.56 -9.99
CA PRO A 178 12.80 -11.00 -9.80
C PRO A 178 13.79 -11.37 -8.69
N ARG A 179 14.82 -10.54 -8.47
CA ARG A 179 15.78 -10.69 -7.36
C ARG A 179 15.10 -10.59 -5.98
N PHE A 180 14.25 -9.58 -5.88
CA PHE A 180 13.26 -9.32 -4.82
C PHE A 180 12.37 -10.50 -4.47
N GLY A 181 11.66 -10.98 -5.49
CA GLY A 181 10.70 -12.06 -5.38
C GLY A 181 11.33 -13.35 -4.86
N PHE A 182 12.55 -13.67 -5.29
CA PHE A 182 13.28 -14.85 -4.82
C PHE A 182 13.66 -14.76 -3.34
N GLU A 183 14.03 -13.57 -2.85
CA GLU A 183 14.32 -13.38 -1.42
C GLU A 183 13.06 -13.50 -0.57
N LEU A 184 11.95 -12.93 -1.03
CA LEU A 184 10.65 -13.08 -0.37
C LEU A 184 10.21 -14.55 -0.33
N GLN A 185 10.36 -15.27 -1.43
CA GLN A 185 10.07 -16.71 -1.50
C GLN A 185 10.95 -17.53 -0.56
N LYS A 186 12.23 -17.18 -0.39
CA LYS A 186 13.11 -17.81 0.61
C LYS A 186 12.67 -17.53 2.05
N LYS A 187 12.14 -16.33 2.32
CA LYS A 187 11.65 -15.94 3.65
C LYS A 187 10.30 -16.59 3.99
N LEU A 188 9.57 -17.08 2.98
CA LEU A 188 8.37 -17.90 3.13
C LEU A 188 8.74 -19.36 3.41
N ARG A 189 8.11 -19.96 4.42
CA ARG A 189 8.29 -21.38 4.76
C ARG A 189 7.54 -22.26 3.74
N ALA A 190 8.00 -23.50 3.55
CA ALA A 190 7.36 -24.44 2.62
C ALA A 190 5.85 -24.62 2.91
N GLY A 191 5.46 -24.75 4.18
CA GLY A 191 4.05 -24.83 4.57
C GLY A 191 3.26 -23.53 4.36
N GLU A 192 3.91 -22.36 4.36
CA GLU A 192 3.24 -21.08 4.05
C GLU A 192 2.90 -21.01 2.55
N LEU A 193 3.77 -21.52 1.68
CA LEU A 193 3.52 -21.61 0.24
C LEU A 193 2.36 -22.56 -0.10
N GLU A 194 2.23 -23.68 0.61
CA GLU A 194 1.09 -24.61 0.46
C GLU A 194 -0.24 -23.95 0.87
N ILE A 195 -0.24 -23.17 1.95
CA ILE A 195 -1.40 -22.38 2.39
C ILE A 195 -1.77 -21.33 1.32
N LEU A 196 -0.78 -20.63 0.76
CA LEU A 196 -1.02 -19.64 -0.31
C LEU A 196 -1.68 -20.30 -1.52
N LEU A 197 -1.15 -21.44 -1.98
CA LEU A 197 -1.64 -22.13 -3.18
C LEU A 197 -3.04 -22.70 -2.99
N SER A 198 -3.34 -23.29 -1.82
CA SER A 198 -4.67 -23.80 -1.51
C SER A 198 -5.73 -22.70 -1.48
N LYS A 199 -5.45 -21.56 -0.83
CA LYS A 199 -6.39 -20.43 -0.72
C LYS A 199 -6.61 -19.66 -2.01
N VAL A 200 -5.59 -19.57 -2.87
CA VAL A 200 -5.71 -18.89 -4.17
C VAL A 200 -6.52 -19.73 -5.16
N SER A 201 -6.39 -21.06 -5.13
CA SER A 201 -7.12 -21.96 -6.03
C SER A 201 -8.65 -21.90 -5.86
N GLU A 202 -9.15 -21.40 -4.72
CA GLU A 202 -10.58 -21.24 -4.44
C GLU A 202 -11.18 -19.96 -5.06
N LYS A 203 -10.36 -18.95 -5.43
CA LYS A 203 -10.81 -17.60 -5.87
C LYS A 203 -10.22 -17.09 -7.19
N THR A 204 -9.57 -17.93 -8.00
CA THR A 204 -8.86 -17.57 -9.24
C THR A 204 -9.70 -16.90 -10.34
N SER A 205 -11.03 -16.73 -10.18
CA SER A 205 -11.88 -16.10 -11.20
C SER A 205 -12.01 -14.58 -11.13
N VAL A 206 -11.56 -13.89 -10.05
CA VAL A 206 -11.98 -12.49 -9.80
C VAL A 206 -10.90 -11.42 -10.06
N TRP A 207 -9.61 -11.77 -10.09
CA TRP A 207 -8.53 -10.75 -9.92
C TRP A 207 -7.61 -10.49 -11.11
N ASP A 208 -7.81 -11.15 -12.25
CA ASP A 208 -6.98 -10.94 -13.45
C ASP A 208 -7.19 -9.58 -14.14
N PHE A 209 -8.07 -8.69 -13.63
CA PHE A 209 -8.49 -7.48 -14.35
C PHE A 209 -8.06 -6.12 -13.78
N LEU A 210 -7.17 -6.05 -12.79
CA LEU A 210 -6.66 -4.75 -12.31
C LEU A 210 -5.15 -4.61 -12.54
N GLY A 211 -4.75 -4.79 -13.80
CA GLY A 211 -3.64 -4.05 -14.37
C GLY A 211 -4.11 -2.63 -14.66
N VAL A 212 -3.94 -1.72 -13.69
CA VAL A 212 -4.06 -0.30 -13.98
C VAL A 212 -2.80 0.08 -14.76
N GLU A 213 -2.88 -0.02 -16.09
CA GLU A 213 -2.06 0.79 -16.97
C GLU A 213 -2.34 2.25 -16.60
N CYS A 214 -1.39 2.87 -15.91
CA CYS A 214 -1.37 4.31 -15.76
C CYS A 214 -1.04 4.88 -17.15
N GLY A 215 -2.10 5.12 -17.93
CA GLY A 215 -2.00 5.68 -19.26
C GLY A 215 -1.37 7.05 -19.22
N SER A 216 -0.31 7.21 -20.00
CA SER A 216 0.17 8.48 -20.52
C SER A 216 -0.98 9.19 -21.25
N LYS A 217 -1.39 10.36 -20.77
CA LYS A 217 -1.83 11.50 -21.58
C LYS A 217 -1.51 12.79 -20.85
#